data_AF-A0A5C6G940-F1
#
_entry.id   AF-A0A5C6G940-F1
#
_cell.length_a   1.000
_cell.length_b   1.000
_cell.length_c   1.000
_cell.angle_alpha   90.00
_cell.angle_beta   90.00
_cell.angle_gamma   90.00
#
_symmetry.space_group_name_H-M   'P 1'
#
loop_
_entity.id
_entity.type
_entity.pdbx_description
1 polymer ?
#
loop_
_entity_poly.entity_id
_entity_poly.type
_entity_poly.pdbx_seq_one_letter_code
_entity_poly.pdbx_strand_id
1 'polypeptide(L)'
;MAQAYLPNTLPLQPLALDTAALLRQSLEDIVLENPPLDKYEETLNGLAAGPTALAYLFLQMAQKHADLQIQGHECMYWAEKYINGDRGPQEIRDKNCGLVCEKLAFAAVKASITQDDRDVAAFLDNVPRLLASTLEGAENPFPIEMLYGRAALLYMLRMVKRFVPTSADSANEAIDKFCQKILATRDNSKGDWLWNGKRYYGAPHGDMGIIRQIVLSDPSLAPKLTARLEELLDLQTETGNWPDTDEQREDADRRVQFCHGAPGFIFALQSLRPFYPEFQQSALPRGERREHFVSLAMPDSLANLTTQHPGLFLDGSYGFSSSPLLSYSPSAAWTWSVLNDAERRIILFNDI
;
A
#
# COMPACT_ATOMS: atom_id res chain seq x y z
N MET A 1 26.65 15.14 6.44
CA MET A 1 25.52 14.20 6.53
C MET A 1 25.99 12.85 6.04
N ALA A 2 25.58 11.74 6.68
CA ALA A 2 25.86 10.41 6.13
C ALA A 2 25.21 10.31 4.74
N GLN A 3 25.93 9.74 3.78
CA GLN A 3 25.41 9.48 2.45
C GLN A 3 24.13 8.63 2.56
N ALA A 4 23.00 9.08 2.02
CA ALA A 4 21.71 8.37 2.12
C ALA A 4 21.45 7.45 0.91
N TYR A 5 22.30 7.50 -0.10
CA TYR A 5 22.14 6.80 -1.37
C TYR A 5 23.49 6.46 -1.98
N LEU A 6 23.58 5.34 -2.68
CA LEU A 6 24.76 4.99 -3.46
C LEU A 6 24.76 5.72 -4.80
N PRO A 7 25.91 6.24 -5.28
CA PRO A 7 26.00 6.80 -6.61
C PRO A 7 25.67 5.70 -7.62
N ASN A 8 24.75 5.97 -8.55
CA ASN A 8 24.42 5.01 -9.59
C ASN A 8 25.49 5.02 -10.70
N THR A 9 26.67 4.51 -10.39
CA THR A 9 27.83 4.43 -11.31
C THR A 9 28.09 3.00 -11.79
N LEU A 10 27.19 2.07 -11.49
CA LEU A 10 27.32 0.67 -11.89
C LEU A 10 27.02 0.53 -13.40
N PRO A 11 27.73 -0.36 -14.11
CA PRO A 11 27.41 -0.64 -15.50
C PRO A 11 26.01 -1.26 -15.62
N LEU A 12 25.36 -1.06 -16.77
CA LEU A 12 24.09 -1.71 -17.07
C LEU A 12 24.21 -3.23 -16.86
N GLN A 13 23.26 -3.79 -16.13
CA GLN A 13 23.25 -5.20 -15.76
C GLN A 13 21.94 -5.83 -16.28
N PRO A 14 22.02 -6.96 -17.00
CA PRO A 14 20.83 -7.70 -17.40
C PRO A 14 20.24 -8.48 -16.22
N LEU A 15 18.97 -8.89 -16.34
CA LEU A 15 18.39 -9.85 -15.40
C LEU A 15 19.02 -11.24 -15.60
N ALA A 16 19.38 -11.90 -14.51
CA ALA A 16 20.02 -13.22 -14.54
C ALA A 16 19.02 -14.37 -14.81
N LEU A 17 17.75 -14.17 -14.46
CA LEU A 17 16.65 -15.12 -14.64
C LEU A 17 15.48 -14.40 -15.32
N ASP A 18 14.57 -15.17 -15.93
CA ASP A 18 13.31 -14.61 -16.39
C ASP A 18 12.41 -14.22 -15.20
N THR A 19 11.46 -13.32 -15.45
CA THR A 19 10.61 -12.75 -14.41
C THR A 19 9.69 -13.77 -13.75
N ALA A 20 9.33 -14.85 -14.44
CA ALA A 20 8.43 -15.88 -13.89
C ALA A 20 9.17 -16.77 -12.89
N ALA A 21 10.43 -17.12 -13.19
CA ALA A 21 11.32 -17.82 -12.27
C ALA A 21 11.58 -16.98 -11.01
N LEU A 22 11.84 -15.68 -11.17
CA LEU A 22 12.06 -14.75 -10.05
C LEU A 22 10.83 -14.58 -9.16
N LEU A 23 9.64 -14.47 -9.79
CA LEU A 23 8.38 -14.44 -9.08
C LEU A 23 8.17 -15.72 -8.26
N ARG A 24 8.36 -16.89 -8.88
CA ARG A 24 8.21 -18.18 -8.19
C ARG A 24 9.15 -18.28 -7.00
N GLN A 25 10.43 -17.99 -7.20
CA GLN A 25 11.44 -18.04 -6.13
C GLN A 25 11.06 -17.12 -4.97
N SER A 26 10.66 -15.88 -5.26
CA SER A 26 10.26 -14.92 -4.22
C SER A 26 9.06 -15.42 -3.41
N LEU A 27 8.08 -16.07 -4.06
CA LEU A 27 6.91 -16.63 -3.36
C LEU A 27 7.24 -17.91 -2.57
N GLU A 28 8.17 -18.74 -3.05
CA GLU A 28 8.68 -19.89 -2.30
C GLU A 28 9.45 -19.45 -1.05
N ASP A 29 10.27 -18.40 -1.16
CA ASP A 29 11.00 -17.80 -0.04
C ASP A 29 10.03 -17.23 1.02
N ILE A 30 8.95 -16.57 0.61
CA ILE A 30 7.91 -16.09 1.54
C ILE A 30 7.34 -17.23 2.38
N VAL A 31 6.98 -18.35 1.75
CA VAL A 31 6.42 -19.52 2.44
C VAL A 31 7.43 -20.14 3.40
N LEU A 32 8.71 -20.19 2.99
CA LEU A 32 9.79 -20.72 3.81
C LEU A 32 10.08 -19.85 5.04
N GLU A 33 10.17 -18.53 4.84
CA GLU A 33 10.49 -17.55 5.88
C GLU A 33 9.31 -17.28 6.83
N ASN A 34 8.09 -17.35 6.31
CA ASN A 34 6.87 -17.01 7.05
C ASN A 34 5.81 -18.11 6.86
N PRO A 35 6.04 -19.36 7.31
CA PRO A 35 5.10 -20.46 7.07
C PRO A 35 3.71 -20.15 7.65
N PRO A 36 2.61 -20.58 6.99
CA PRO A 36 1.28 -20.43 7.56
C PRO A 36 1.17 -21.22 8.87
N LEU A 37 0.50 -20.63 9.86
CA LEU A 37 0.33 -21.20 11.20
C LEU A 37 -1.15 -21.42 11.49
N ASP A 38 -1.46 -22.46 12.27
CA ASP A 38 -2.83 -22.69 12.74
C ASP A 38 -3.29 -21.61 13.72
N LYS A 39 -2.36 -20.91 14.38
CA LYS A 39 -2.61 -19.82 15.31
C LYS A 39 -1.46 -18.81 15.26
N TYR A 40 -1.80 -17.53 15.26
CA TYR A 40 -0.85 -16.42 15.30
C TYR A 40 -0.95 -15.69 16.64
N GLU A 41 0.17 -15.65 17.37
CA GLU A 41 0.24 -15.04 18.71
C GLU A 41 0.99 -13.70 18.73
N GLU A 42 1.63 -13.34 17.62
CA GLU A 42 2.41 -12.11 17.47
C GLU A 42 1.52 -10.89 17.21
N THR A 43 2.12 -9.70 17.21
CA THR A 43 1.41 -8.48 16.85
C THR A 43 1.04 -8.50 15.37
N LEU A 44 -0.26 -8.52 15.10
CA LEU A 44 -0.82 -8.55 13.76
C LEU A 44 -1.01 -7.13 13.23
N ASN A 45 -0.60 -6.90 11.97
CA ASN A 45 -0.56 -5.57 11.35
C ASN A 45 -1.40 -5.52 10.06
N GLY A 46 -2.49 -6.29 10.00
CA GLY A 46 -3.47 -6.23 8.92
C GLY A 46 -2.85 -6.48 7.54
N LEU A 47 -3.07 -5.53 6.64
CA LEU A 47 -2.52 -5.54 5.30
C LEU A 47 -1.08 -5.02 5.23
N ALA A 48 -0.58 -4.31 6.25
CA ALA A 48 0.78 -3.76 6.20
C ALA A 48 1.86 -4.82 6.42
N ALA A 49 1.60 -5.81 7.26
CA ALA A 49 2.46 -6.96 7.50
C ALA A 49 1.68 -8.08 8.22
N GLY A 50 2.22 -9.30 8.16
CA GLY A 50 1.67 -10.47 8.84
C GLY A 50 0.84 -11.36 7.93
N PRO A 51 0.17 -12.37 8.50
CA PRO A 51 -0.48 -13.42 7.72
C PRO A 51 -1.64 -12.91 6.87
N THR A 52 -2.34 -11.86 7.30
CA THR A 52 -3.43 -11.26 6.53
C THR A 52 -2.88 -10.54 5.28
N ALA A 53 -1.73 -9.87 5.39
CA ALA A 53 -1.04 -9.26 4.27
C ALA A 53 -0.53 -10.32 3.27
N LEU A 54 0.04 -11.42 3.76
CA LEU A 54 0.48 -12.54 2.92
C LEU A 54 -0.69 -13.25 2.24
N ALA A 55 -1.80 -13.48 2.95
CA ALA A 55 -3.02 -14.02 2.36
C ALA A 55 -3.50 -13.16 1.19
N TYR A 56 -3.49 -11.83 1.36
CA TYR A 56 -3.86 -10.90 0.30
C TYR A 56 -2.89 -10.90 -0.88
N LEU A 57 -1.57 -10.97 -0.62
CA LEU A 57 -0.57 -11.11 -1.68
C LEU A 57 -0.81 -12.36 -2.52
N PHE A 58 -1.04 -13.51 -1.89
CA PHE A 58 -1.32 -14.76 -2.59
C PHE A 58 -2.66 -14.75 -3.34
N LEU A 59 -3.69 -14.11 -2.78
CA LEU A 59 -4.97 -13.88 -3.48
C LEU A 59 -4.75 -13.09 -4.78
N GLN A 60 -3.95 -12.03 -4.73
CA GLN A 60 -3.59 -11.24 -5.90
C GLN A 60 -2.78 -12.06 -6.92
N MET A 61 -1.83 -12.89 -6.46
CA MET A 61 -1.08 -13.78 -7.34
C MET A 61 -1.98 -14.81 -8.02
N ALA A 62 -2.96 -15.37 -7.30
CA ALA A 62 -3.92 -16.30 -7.86
C ALA A 62 -4.75 -15.69 -8.99
N GLN A 63 -5.12 -14.40 -8.88
CA GLN A 63 -5.83 -13.70 -9.96
C GLN A 63 -4.95 -13.42 -11.18
N LYS A 64 -3.66 -13.09 -10.96
CA LYS A 64 -2.75 -12.70 -12.04
C LYS A 64 -2.08 -13.88 -12.74
N HIS A 65 -1.90 -15.00 -12.03
CA HIS A 65 -1.06 -16.11 -12.45
C HIS A 65 -1.72 -17.46 -12.14
N ALA A 66 -2.73 -17.83 -12.93
CA ALA A 66 -3.52 -19.06 -12.72
C ALA A 66 -2.65 -20.34 -12.71
N ASP A 67 -1.62 -20.40 -13.56
CA ASP A 67 -0.76 -21.60 -13.69
C ASP A 67 0.43 -21.62 -12.70
N LEU A 68 0.59 -20.58 -11.86
CA LEU A 68 1.73 -20.47 -10.96
C LEU A 68 1.55 -21.37 -9.74
N GLN A 69 2.46 -22.34 -9.62
CA GLN A 69 2.53 -23.24 -8.48
C GLN A 69 3.75 -22.93 -7.60
N ILE A 70 3.51 -22.88 -6.30
CA ILE A 70 4.49 -22.65 -5.23
C ILE A 70 4.53 -23.90 -4.38
N GLN A 71 5.66 -24.60 -4.37
CA GLN A 71 5.82 -25.91 -3.70
C GLN A 71 4.71 -26.92 -4.06
N GLY A 72 4.28 -26.93 -5.33
CA GLY A 72 3.26 -27.86 -5.84
C GLY A 72 1.80 -27.46 -5.59
N HIS A 73 1.56 -26.28 -5.02
CA HIS A 73 0.21 -25.76 -4.76
C HIS A 73 -0.06 -24.45 -5.51
N GLU A 74 -1.31 -24.23 -5.92
CA GLU A 74 -1.75 -22.96 -6.50
C GLU A 74 -1.67 -21.81 -5.50
N CYS A 75 -1.60 -20.57 -5.97
CA CYS A 75 -1.53 -19.41 -5.09
C CYS A 75 -2.75 -19.27 -4.17
N MET A 76 -3.95 -19.67 -4.63
CA MET A 76 -5.17 -19.62 -3.80
C MET A 76 -5.07 -20.53 -2.57
N TYR A 77 -4.45 -21.70 -2.70
CA TYR A 77 -4.21 -22.60 -1.58
C TYR A 77 -3.41 -21.90 -0.47
N TRP A 78 -2.37 -21.15 -0.83
CA TRP A 78 -1.58 -20.39 0.15
C TRP A 78 -2.37 -19.24 0.77
N ALA A 79 -3.18 -18.52 -0.03
CA ALA A 79 -4.07 -17.48 0.47
C ALA A 79 -5.02 -18.03 1.55
N GLU A 80 -5.64 -19.19 1.28
CA GLU A 80 -6.52 -19.90 2.22
C GLU A 80 -5.76 -20.36 3.47
N LYS A 81 -4.53 -20.89 3.33
CA LYS A 81 -3.72 -21.32 4.47
C LYS A 81 -3.41 -20.17 5.42
N TYR A 82 -2.99 -19.02 4.90
CA TYR A 82 -2.70 -17.86 5.74
C TYR A 82 -3.94 -17.27 6.40
N ILE A 83 -5.08 -17.19 5.69
CA ILE A 83 -6.30 -16.58 6.25
C ILE A 83 -6.99 -17.48 7.29
N ASN A 84 -6.80 -18.80 7.23
CA ASN A 84 -7.45 -19.75 8.13
C ASN A 84 -6.84 -19.84 9.53
N GLY A 85 -5.60 -19.37 9.74
CA GLY A 85 -5.00 -19.40 11.07
C GLY A 85 -5.75 -18.54 12.09
N ASP A 86 -5.87 -19.00 13.32
CA ASP A 86 -6.54 -18.28 14.38
C ASP A 86 -5.80 -16.97 14.72
N ARG A 87 -6.55 -15.86 14.77
CA ARG A 87 -6.05 -14.54 15.17
C ARG A 87 -6.35 -14.22 16.62
N GLY A 88 -7.11 -15.05 17.33
CA GLY A 88 -7.72 -14.68 18.59
C GLY A 88 -8.73 -13.52 18.45
N PRO A 89 -9.17 -12.93 19.56
CA PRO A 89 -10.08 -11.79 19.53
C PRO A 89 -9.43 -10.57 18.86
N GLN A 90 -10.09 -10.04 17.84
CA GLN A 90 -9.66 -8.86 17.11
C GLN A 90 -10.63 -7.70 17.36
N GLU A 91 -10.08 -6.50 17.56
CA GLU A 91 -10.83 -5.29 17.84
C GLU A 91 -10.30 -4.09 17.04
N ILE A 92 -11.18 -3.12 16.79
CA ILE A 92 -10.79 -1.81 16.26
C ILE A 92 -10.36 -0.96 17.46
N ARG A 93 -9.06 -0.66 17.53
CA ARG A 93 -8.45 0.18 18.56
C ARG A 93 -8.55 1.66 18.20
N ASP A 94 -8.53 2.51 19.22
CA ASP A 94 -8.51 3.96 19.03
C ASP A 94 -7.34 4.37 18.13
N LYS A 95 -7.60 5.34 17.24
CA LYS A 95 -6.66 5.85 16.24
C LYS A 95 -6.17 4.82 15.23
N ASN A 96 -6.77 3.63 15.17
CA ASN A 96 -6.39 2.57 14.22
C ASN A 96 -7.61 1.91 13.55
N CYS A 97 -7.95 2.43 12.37
CA CYS A 97 -8.87 1.79 11.44
C CYS A 97 -8.28 1.62 10.02
N GLY A 98 -6.98 1.82 9.85
CA GLY A 98 -6.33 1.81 8.53
C GLY A 98 -5.88 0.42 8.08
N LEU A 99 -4.91 0.39 7.15
CA LEU A 99 -4.30 -0.85 6.65
C LEU A 99 -3.71 -1.72 7.76
N VAL A 100 -3.23 -1.14 8.87
CA VAL A 100 -2.65 -1.91 9.98
C VAL A 100 -3.69 -2.49 10.93
N CYS A 101 -4.97 -2.15 10.76
CA CYS A 101 -6.05 -2.65 11.62
C CYS A 101 -6.37 -4.10 11.26
N GLU A 102 -5.83 -5.06 12.02
CA GLU A 102 -6.02 -6.50 11.75
C GLU A 102 -7.50 -6.88 11.66
N LYS A 103 -8.37 -6.39 12.56
CA LYS A 103 -9.81 -6.69 12.53
C LYS A 103 -10.45 -6.38 11.18
N LEU A 104 -10.15 -5.21 10.61
CA LEU A 104 -10.74 -4.74 9.36
C LEU A 104 -10.09 -5.42 8.15
N ALA A 105 -8.76 -5.45 8.13
CA ALA A 105 -7.98 -6.10 7.09
C ALA A 105 -8.34 -7.59 6.95
N PHE A 106 -8.38 -8.32 8.06
CA PHE A 106 -8.72 -9.74 8.10
C PHE A 106 -10.13 -9.97 7.56
N ALA A 107 -11.13 -9.20 8.02
CA ALA A 107 -12.50 -9.36 7.56
C ALA A 107 -12.64 -9.09 6.05
N ALA A 108 -11.99 -8.05 5.54
CA ALA A 108 -12.05 -7.70 4.11
C ALA A 108 -11.33 -8.74 3.23
N VAL A 109 -10.13 -9.20 3.63
CA VAL A 109 -9.38 -10.22 2.90
C VAL A 109 -10.10 -11.56 2.96
N LYS A 110 -10.62 -11.96 4.12
CA LYS A 110 -11.39 -13.18 4.28
C LYS A 110 -12.62 -13.17 3.36
N ALA A 111 -13.41 -12.10 3.38
CA ALA A 111 -14.56 -11.96 2.48
C ALA A 111 -14.14 -12.05 0.99
N SER A 112 -12.99 -11.50 0.63
CA SER A 112 -12.47 -11.55 -0.75
C SER A 112 -11.99 -12.95 -1.17
N ILE A 113 -11.48 -13.75 -0.22
CA ILE A 113 -11.06 -15.14 -0.46
C ILE A 113 -12.28 -16.07 -0.50
N THR A 114 -13.15 -15.99 0.50
CA THR A 114 -14.30 -16.90 0.63
C THR A 114 -15.43 -16.56 -0.33
N GLN A 115 -15.54 -15.29 -0.74
CA GLN A 115 -16.64 -14.75 -1.53
C GLN A 115 -18.02 -15.03 -0.90
N ASP A 116 -18.07 -15.18 0.42
CA ASP A 116 -19.28 -15.46 1.19
C ASP A 116 -19.93 -14.14 1.65
N ASP A 117 -21.22 -13.97 1.33
CA ASP A 117 -22.00 -12.79 1.73
C ASP A 117 -22.02 -12.58 3.26
N ARG A 118 -21.86 -13.64 4.06
CA ARG A 118 -21.76 -13.54 5.53
C ARG A 118 -20.45 -12.89 5.98
N ASP A 119 -19.35 -13.19 5.30
CA ASP A 119 -18.05 -12.57 5.58
C ASP A 119 -18.05 -11.10 5.09
N VAL A 120 -18.72 -10.81 3.97
CA VAL A 120 -18.97 -9.43 3.51
C VAL A 120 -19.77 -8.65 4.56
N ALA A 121 -20.88 -9.22 5.07
CA ALA A 121 -21.69 -8.60 6.10
C ALA A 121 -20.86 -8.34 7.38
N ALA A 122 -20.06 -9.32 7.83
CA ALA A 122 -19.19 -9.17 8.99
C ALA A 122 -18.14 -8.06 8.83
N PHE A 123 -17.65 -7.81 7.61
CA PHE A 123 -16.80 -6.65 7.30
C PHE A 123 -17.60 -5.35 7.38
N LEU A 124 -18.76 -5.28 6.72
CA LEU A 124 -19.60 -4.09 6.64
C LEU A 124 -20.23 -3.67 7.98
N ASP A 125 -20.43 -4.61 8.92
CA ASP A 125 -20.93 -4.33 10.27
C ASP A 125 -20.06 -3.34 11.06
N ASN A 126 -18.80 -3.14 10.65
CA ASN A 126 -17.90 -2.16 11.26
C ASN A 126 -18.14 -0.71 10.75
N VAL A 127 -18.80 -0.54 9.60
CA VAL A 127 -18.97 0.76 8.91
C VAL A 127 -19.68 1.79 9.80
N PRO A 128 -20.80 1.49 10.50
CA PRO A 128 -21.48 2.48 11.34
C PRO A 128 -20.59 3.08 12.43
N ARG A 129 -19.77 2.25 13.11
CA ARG A 129 -18.84 2.70 14.15
C ARG A 129 -17.77 3.63 13.58
N LEU A 130 -17.26 3.33 12.40
CA LEU A 130 -16.18 4.10 11.76
C LEU A 130 -16.65 5.45 11.19
N LEU A 131 -17.93 5.54 10.80
CA LEU A 131 -18.56 6.77 10.31
C LEU A 131 -19.13 7.67 11.41
N ALA A 132 -19.29 7.13 12.63
CA ALA A 132 -19.89 7.82 13.77
C ALA A 132 -19.33 9.25 13.94
N SER A 133 -20.23 10.18 14.26
CA SER A 133 -19.87 11.57 14.53
C SER A 133 -19.03 11.66 15.79
N THR A 134 -17.98 12.47 15.74
CA THR A 134 -17.23 12.86 16.93
C THR A 134 -18.00 13.96 17.63
N LEU A 135 -18.13 13.87 18.96
CA LEU A 135 -18.73 14.95 19.75
C LEU A 135 -17.93 16.24 19.59
N GLU A 136 -18.62 17.37 19.64
CA GLU A 136 -17.97 18.69 19.53
C GLU A 136 -16.95 18.85 20.67
N GLY A 137 -15.70 19.19 20.32
CA GLY A 137 -14.59 19.32 21.26
C GLY A 137 -13.88 18.01 21.64
N ALA A 138 -14.37 16.84 21.20
CA ALA A 138 -13.66 15.57 21.38
C ALA A 138 -12.61 15.35 20.27
N GLU A 139 -11.53 14.66 20.60
CA GLU A 139 -10.50 14.29 19.62
C GLU A 139 -11.10 13.34 18.56
N ASN A 140 -10.76 13.53 17.29
CA ASN A 140 -11.16 12.62 16.23
C ASN A 140 -10.61 11.22 16.54
N PRO A 141 -11.46 10.18 16.69
CA PRO A 141 -11.01 8.87 17.13
C PRO A 141 -10.19 8.15 16.06
N PHE A 142 -10.23 8.59 14.80
CA PHE A 142 -9.48 7.97 13.71
C PHE A 142 -8.89 9.02 12.75
N PRO A 143 -7.61 8.91 12.39
CA PRO A 143 -7.03 9.77 11.37
C PRO A 143 -7.64 9.45 9.99
N ILE A 144 -7.23 10.22 8.98
CA ILE A 144 -7.72 10.06 7.61
C ILE A 144 -6.78 9.22 6.75
N GLU A 145 -5.48 9.19 7.07
CA GLU A 145 -4.45 8.60 6.22
C GLU A 145 -4.55 7.07 6.02
N MET A 146 -3.66 6.48 5.22
CA MET A 146 -3.79 5.10 4.74
C MET A 146 -3.40 4.04 5.76
N LEU A 147 -2.41 4.27 6.61
CA LEU A 147 -1.91 3.19 7.49
C LEU A 147 -2.82 2.98 8.70
N TYR A 148 -3.33 4.04 9.30
CA TYR A 148 -4.13 4.02 10.52
C TYR A 148 -5.54 4.60 10.34
N GLY A 149 -5.85 5.21 9.21
CA GLY A 149 -7.03 6.04 9.02
C GLY A 149 -8.05 5.56 7.99
N ARG A 150 -9.07 6.41 7.83
CA ARG A 150 -10.28 6.11 7.06
C ARG A 150 -10.06 5.92 5.56
N ALA A 151 -9.00 6.48 4.96
CA ALA A 151 -8.71 6.29 3.54
C ALA A 151 -8.45 4.81 3.19
N ALA A 152 -7.95 4.00 4.12
CA ALA A 152 -7.75 2.57 3.89
C ALA A 152 -9.07 1.81 3.67
N LEU A 153 -10.16 2.26 4.27
CA LEU A 153 -11.47 1.60 4.11
C LEU A 153 -11.96 1.72 2.68
N LEU A 154 -11.65 2.83 1.99
CA LEU A 154 -11.93 2.98 0.57
C LEU A 154 -11.23 1.89 -0.24
N TYR A 155 -9.97 1.61 0.06
CA TYR A 155 -9.24 0.49 -0.55
C TYR A 155 -9.90 -0.85 -0.23
N MET A 156 -10.14 -1.16 1.05
CA MET A 156 -10.74 -2.45 1.44
C MET A 156 -12.15 -2.67 0.87
N LEU A 157 -12.96 -1.60 0.75
CA LEU A 157 -14.29 -1.66 0.14
C LEU A 157 -14.21 -1.91 -1.37
N ARG A 158 -13.30 -1.23 -2.08
CA ARG A 158 -13.07 -1.53 -3.51
C ARG A 158 -12.56 -2.96 -3.70
N MET A 159 -11.74 -3.47 -2.77
CA MET A 159 -11.23 -4.84 -2.79
C MET A 159 -12.39 -5.83 -2.68
N VAL A 160 -13.20 -5.71 -1.62
CA VAL A 160 -14.36 -6.59 -1.41
C VAL A 160 -15.32 -6.51 -2.61
N LYS A 161 -15.61 -5.31 -3.13
CA LYS A 161 -16.41 -5.13 -4.35
C LYS A 161 -15.83 -5.84 -5.57
N ARG A 162 -14.50 -5.81 -5.74
CA ARG A 162 -13.80 -6.41 -6.88
C ARG A 162 -13.86 -7.93 -6.86
N PHE A 163 -13.70 -8.54 -5.68
CA PHE A 163 -13.69 -9.99 -5.50
C PHE A 163 -15.07 -10.58 -5.26
N VAL A 164 -16.02 -9.79 -4.75
CA VAL A 164 -17.40 -10.19 -4.46
C VAL A 164 -18.37 -9.22 -5.13
N PRO A 165 -18.64 -9.35 -6.46
CA PRO A 165 -19.43 -8.39 -7.20
C PRO A 165 -20.87 -8.19 -6.69
N THR A 166 -21.45 -9.18 -6.00
CA THR A 166 -22.76 -9.08 -5.34
C THR A 166 -22.79 -8.04 -4.21
N SER A 167 -21.64 -7.66 -3.66
CA SER A 167 -21.50 -6.61 -2.64
C SER A 167 -21.50 -5.19 -3.19
N ALA A 168 -21.58 -5.00 -4.52
CA ALA A 168 -21.34 -3.68 -5.14
C ALA A 168 -22.21 -2.56 -4.57
N ASP A 169 -23.51 -2.79 -4.35
CA ASP A 169 -24.43 -1.76 -3.86
C ASP A 169 -24.06 -1.32 -2.43
N SER A 170 -23.88 -2.27 -1.51
CA SER A 170 -23.54 -1.97 -0.12
C SER A 170 -22.12 -1.42 0.03
N ALA A 171 -21.17 -1.89 -0.78
CA ALA A 171 -19.82 -1.36 -0.82
C ALA A 171 -19.78 0.07 -1.37
N ASN A 172 -20.54 0.38 -2.42
CA ASN A 172 -20.63 1.74 -2.98
C ASN A 172 -21.30 2.70 -1.98
N GLU A 173 -22.37 2.27 -1.29
CA GLU A 173 -23.00 3.08 -0.25
C GLU A 173 -22.01 3.43 0.88
N ALA A 174 -21.21 2.46 1.32
CA ALA A 174 -20.17 2.70 2.32
C ALA A 174 -19.05 3.61 1.78
N ILE A 175 -18.62 3.42 0.53
CA ILE A 175 -17.63 4.26 -0.15
C ILE A 175 -18.08 5.72 -0.17
N ASP A 176 -19.32 5.99 -0.58
CA ASP A 176 -19.87 7.34 -0.66
C ASP A 176 -19.84 8.02 0.71
N LYS A 177 -20.29 7.31 1.75
CA LYS A 177 -20.29 7.79 3.13
C LYS A 177 -18.88 8.08 3.64
N PHE A 178 -17.91 7.22 3.35
CA PHE A 178 -16.51 7.46 3.75
C PHE A 178 -15.90 8.63 2.99
N CYS A 179 -16.14 8.77 1.69
CA CYS A 179 -15.66 9.91 0.92
C CYS A 179 -16.21 11.22 1.50
N GLN A 180 -17.51 11.28 1.81
CA GLN A 180 -18.13 12.44 2.46
C GLN A 180 -17.53 12.70 3.84
N LYS A 181 -17.35 11.67 4.68
CA LYS A 181 -16.74 11.79 6.00
C LYS A 181 -15.33 12.38 5.92
N ILE A 182 -14.49 11.85 5.03
CA ILE A 182 -13.12 12.29 4.83
C ILE A 182 -13.08 13.75 4.36
N LEU A 183 -13.91 14.09 3.37
CA LEU A 183 -14.01 15.46 2.83
C LEU A 183 -14.60 16.46 3.83
N ALA A 184 -15.34 16.02 4.85
CA ALA A 184 -15.87 16.85 5.92
C ALA A 184 -14.89 17.03 7.09
N THR A 185 -13.88 16.15 7.23
CA THR A 185 -12.90 16.25 8.30
C THR A 185 -12.02 17.49 8.16
N ARG A 186 -11.88 18.23 9.25
CA ARG A 186 -11.02 19.42 9.38
C ARG A 186 -10.24 19.27 10.68
N ASP A 187 -9.01 18.74 10.61
CA ASP A 187 -8.23 18.48 11.83
C ASP A 187 -7.59 19.77 12.39
N ASN A 188 -7.57 20.85 11.60
CA ASN A 188 -7.19 22.19 12.03
C ASN A 188 -8.01 23.26 11.31
N SER A 189 -7.76 24.54 11.63
CA SER A 189 -8.45 25.69 11.03
C SER A 189 -8.18 25.88 9.53
N LYS A 190 -7.11 25.28 9.00
CA LYS A 190 -6.78 25.29 7.57
C LYS A 190 -7.52 24.21 6.79
N GLY A 191 -8.18 23.28 7.50
CA GLY A 191 -8.85 22.13 6.90
C GLY A 191 -7.89 21.04 6.43
N ASP A 192 -6.70 20.96 7.01
CA ASP A 192 -5.73 19.91 6.72
C ASP A 192 -6.19 18.57 7.29
N TRP A 193 -5.65 17.48 6.73
CA TRP A 193 -5.71 16.15 7.32
C TRP A 193 -4.41 15.91 8.09
N LEU A 194 -4.52 15.71 9.39
CA LEU A 194 -3.36 15.58 10.26
C LEU A 194 -3.18 14.13 10.72
N TRP A 195 -1.92 13.72 10.78
CA TRP A 195 -1.50 12.50 11.47
C TRP A 195 -0.40 12.86 12.46
N ASN A 196 -0.56 12.45 13.72
CA ASN A 196 0.29 12.85 14.84
C ASN A 196 0.52 14.38 14.91
N GLY A 197 -0.53 15.15 14.63
CA GLY A 197 -0.51 16.62 14.70
C GLY A 197 0.15 17.33 13.51
N LYS A 198 0.61 16.60 12.48
CA LYS A 198 1.32 17.16 11.33
C LYS A 198 0.61 16.87 10.02
N ARG A 199 0.75 17.76 9.04
CA ARG A 199 0.27 17.52 7.68
C ARG A 199 1.37 16.81 6.90
N TYR A 200 1.14 15.54 6.61
CA TYR A 200 2.00 14.75 5.74
C TYR A 200 1.57 14.91 4.28
N TYR A 201 2.52 14.79 3.37
CA TYR A 201 2.23 14.93 1.93
C TYR A 201 2.29 13.60 1.15
N GLY A 202 3.12 12.65 1.61
CA GLY A 202 3.38 11.38 0.92
C GLY A 202 2.22 10.37 0.88
N ALA A 203 2.47 9.21 0.29
CA ALA A 203 1.43 8.22 0.01
C ALA A 203 0.83 7.52 1.24
N PRO A 204 1.60 7.07 2.26
CA PRO A 204 0.99 6.34 3.38
C PRO A 204 0.28 7.26 4.38
N HIS A 205 0.90 8.36 4.76
CA HIS A 205 0.41 9.21 5.86
C HIS A 205 -0.22 10.52 5.39
N GLY A 206 -0.11 10.86 4.10
CA GLY A 206 -0.34 12.21 3.63
C GLY A 206 -1.45 12.39 2.61
N ASP A 207 -1.63 13.66 2.24
CA ASP A 207 -2.67 14.11 1.30
C ASP A 207 -2.65 13.32 -0.01
N MET A 208 -1.48 12.99 -0.55
CA MET A 208 -1.37 12.28 -1.82
C MET A 208 -2.06 10.90 -1.79
N GLY A 209 -1.87 10.14 -0.71
CA GLY A 209 -2.55 8.86 -0.52
C GLY A 209 -4.05 9.00 -0.35
N ILE A 210 -4.47 10.02 0.40
CA ILE A 210 -5.88 10.29 0.69
C ILE A 210 -6.62 10.69 -0.59
N ILE A 211 -6.10 11.67 -1.33
CA ILE A 211 -6.65 12.13 -2.63
C ILE A 211 -6.78 10.94 -3.57
N ARG A 212 -5.71 10.15 -3.70
CA ARG A 212 -5.70 8.94 -4.52
C ARG A 212 -6.85 8.00 -4.19
N GLN A 213 -7.07 7.68 -2.92
CA GLN A 213 -8.14 6.75 -2.56
C GLN A 213 -9.54 7.31 -2.79
N ILE A 214 -9.75 8.62 -2.58
CA ILE A 214 -11.03 9.26 -2.85
C ILE A 214 -11.33 9.17 -4.34
N VAL A 215 -10.40 9.60 -5.19
CA VAL A 215 -10.60 9.67 -6.64
C VAL A 215 -10.79 8.28 -7.27
N LEU A 216 -10.05 7.26 -6.82
CA LEU A 216 -10.23 5.89 -7.32
C LEU A 216 -11.54 5.25 -6.86
N SER A 217 -12.11 5.74 -5.76
CA SER A 217 -13.40 5.26 -5.24
C SER A 217 -14.58 5.98 -5.86
N ASP A 218 -14.48 7.29 -6.02
CA ASP A 218 -15.48 8.15 -6.66
C ASP A 218 -14.76 9.20 -7.53
N PRO A 219 -14.58 8.89 -8.83
CA PRO A 219 -13.96 9.81 -9.79
C PRO A 219 -14.65 11.17 -9.91
N SER A 220 -15.94 11.26 -9.56
CA SER A 220 -16.69 12.52 -9.63
C SER A 220 -16.19 13.57 -8.62
N LEU A 221 -15.43 13.15 -7.61
CA LEU A 221 -14.83 14.02 -6.60
C LEU A 221 -13.49 14.60 -7.02
N ALA A 222 -12.89 14.17 -8.13
CA ALA A 222 -11.60 14.68 -8.60
C ALA A 222 -11.55 16.22 -8.72
N PRO A 223 -12.56 16.91 -9.31
CA PRO A 223 -12.57 18.38 -9.39
C PRO A 223 -12.56 19.09 -8.03
N LYS A 224 -13.11 18.46 -6.98
CA LYS A 224 -13.10 19.05 -5.62
C LYS A 224 -11.71 19.00 -4.98
N LEU A 225 -10.83 18.13 -5.47
CA LEU A 225 -9.50 17.90 -4.93
C LEU A 225 -8.39 18.53 -5.79
N THR A 226 -8.72 19.07 -6.97
CA THR A 226 -7.75 19.69 -7.90
C THR A 226 -6.86 20.71 -7.20
N ALA A 227 -7.43 21.69 -6.49
CA ALA A 227 -6.65 22.74 -5.84
C ALA A 227 -5.67 22.20 -4.79
N ARG A 228 -6.06 21.14 -4.05
CA ARG A 228 -5.16 20.48 -3.10
C ARG A 228 -4.06 19.69 -3.83
N LEU A 229 -4.40 19.06 -4.95
CA LEU A 229 -3.40 18.36 -5.77
C LEU A 229 -2.40 19.33 -6.40
N GLU A 230 -2.84 20.47 -6.92
CA GLU A 230 -1.98 21.55 -7.43
C GLU A 230 -1.02 22.05 -6.36
N GLU A 231 -1.52 22.31 -5.14
CA GLU A 231 -0.68 22.66 -3.99
C GLU A 231 0.43 21.62 -3.78
N LEU A 232 0.12 20.32 -3.83
CA LEU A 232 1.11 19.25 -3.68
C LEU A 232 2.12 19.19 -4.83
N LEU A 233 1.69 19.47 -6.07
CA LEU A 233 2.59 19.52 -7.22
C LEU A 233 3.57 20.70 -7.09
N ASP A 234 3.11 21.84 -6.59
CA ASP A 234 3.94 23.03 -6.35
C ASP A 234 4.97 22.83 -5.22
N LEU A 235 4.84 21.78 -4.41
CA LEU A 235 5.85 21.40 -3.40
C LEU A 235 7.06 20.68 -3.97
N GLN A 236 7.04 20.31 -5.27
CA GLN A 236 8.17 19.61 -5.87
C GLN A 236 9.42 20.49 -5.83
N THR A 237 10.52 19.95 -5.31
CA THR A 237 11.80 20.64 -5.22
C THR A 237 12.50 20.68 -6.59
N GLU A 238 13.55 21.51 -6.71
CA GLU A 238 14.36 21.60 -7.93
C GLU A 238 15.03 20.27 -8.31
N THR A 239 15.24 19.38 -7.34
CA THR A 239 15.76 18.02 -7.53
C THR A 239 14.71 17.03 -8.02
N GLY A 240 13.43 17.45 -8.08
CA GLY A 240 12.30 16.62 -8.45
C GLY A 240 11.74 15.79 -7.30
N ASN A 241 12.19 16.01 -6.05
CA ASN A 241 11.69 15.33 -4.86
C ASN A 241 10.57 16.12 -4.16
N TRP A 242 9.99 15.55 -3.11
CA TRP A 242 8.96 16.20 -2.28
C TRP A 242 9.32 16.16 -0.81
N PRO A 243 8.94 17.19 -0.03
CA PRO A 243 9.06 17.16 1.41
C PRO A 243 8.08 16.17 2.04
N ASP A 244 8.42 15.68 3.24
CA ASP A 244 7.60 14.73 3.99
C ASP A 244 6.35 15.39 4.59
N THR A 245 6.57 16.55 5.21
CA THR A 245 5.59 17.30 5.99
C THR A 245 5.71 18.80 5.75
N ASP A 246 4.73 19.55 6.23
CA ASP A 246 4.73 21.01 6.24
C ASP A 246 5.87 21.65 7.04
N GLU A 247 6.43 20.92 8.02
CA GLU A 247 7.54 21.38 8.86
C GLU A 247 8.94 21.13 8.26
N GLN A 248 9.09 20.21 7.30
CA GLN A 248 10.41 19.70 6.86
C GLN A 248 10.69 19.96 5.38
N ARG A 249 10.60 21.23 4.96
CA ARG A 249 10.81 21.62 3.55
C ARG A 249 12.28 21.70 3.12
N GLU A 250 13.18 22.10 4.02
CA GLU A 250 14.59 22.37 3.69
C GLU A 250 15.45 21.10 3.51
N ASP A 251 14.95 19.94 3.90
CA ASP A 251 15.67 18.65 3.87
C ASP A 251 14.90 17.57 3.10
N ALA A 252 14.13 18.01 2.08
CA ALA A 252 13.28 17.13 1.26
C ALA A 252 14.10 16.01 0.59
N ASP A 253 15.34 16.27 0.18
CA ASP A 253 16.21 15.30 -0.50
C ASP A 253 16.80 14.22 0.41
N ARG A 254 16.57 14.32 1.73
CA ARG A 254 17.05 13.30 2.68
C ARG A 254 16.38 11.94 2.47
N ARG A 255 15.11 11.93 2.05
CA ARG A 255 14.32 10.71 1.90
C ARG A 255 13.77 10.60 0.50
N VAL A 256 14.09 9.48 -0.14
CA VAL A 256 13.56 9.08 -1.45
C VAL A 256 12.98 7.68 -1.29
N GLN A 257 11.84 7.61 -0.61
CA GLN A 257 11.19 6.37 -0.18
C GLN A 257 9.74 6.34 -0.67
N PHE A 258 9.12 5.16 -0.68
CA PHE A 258 7.68 5.06 -0.94
C PHE A 258 6.85 5.87 0.07
N CYS A 259 7.26 5.85 1.33
CA CYS A 259 6.58 6.55 2.40
C CYS A 259 6.83 8.07 2.41
N HIS A 260 7.98 8.51 1.90
CA HIS A 260 8.53 9.86 2.08
C HIS A 260 9.29 10.27 0.81
N GLY A 261 8.73 11.20 0.04
CA GLY A 261 9.33 11.73 -1.19
C GLY A 261 8.79 11.15 -2.50
N ALA A 262 9.55 11.35 -3.57
CA ALA A 262 9.17 11.16 -4.96
C ALA A 262 8.60 9.78 -5.30
N PRO A 263 9.14 8.64 -4.80
CA PRO A 263 8.61 7.33 -5.18
C PRO A 263 7.11 7.21 -4.90
N GLY A 264 6.65 7.52 -3.67
CA GLY A 264 5.22 7.47 -3.33
C GLY A 264 4.37 8.42 -4.15
N PHE A 265 4.85 9.65 -4.38
CA PHE A 265 4.18 10.66 -5.21
C PHE A 265 3.97 10.18 -6.63
N ILE A 266 5.02 9.70 -7.30
CA ILE A 266 4.97 9.30 -8.70
C ILE A 266 3.97 8.16 -8.91
N PHE A 267 3.96 7.15 -8.03
CA PHE A 267 3.01 6.05 -8.16
C PHE A 267 1.56 6.50 -7.92
N ALA A 268 1.32 7.43 -6.99
CA ALA A 268 0.00 7.99 -6.79
C ALA A 268 -0.45 8.83 -7.99
N LEU A 269 0.39 9.75 -8.48
CA LEU A 269 0.14 10.60 -9.64
C LEU A 269 -0.14 9.78 -10.90
N GLN A 270 0.60 8.69 -11.12
CA GLN A 270 0.35 7.78 -12.24
C GLN A 270 -1.08 7.22 -12.21
N SER A 271 -1.55 6.78 -11.04
CA SER A 271 -2.93 6.28 -10.90
C SER A 271 -4.00 7.37 -10.96
N LEU A 272 -3.64 8.63 -10.69
CA LEU A 272 -4.55 9.77 -10.76
C LEU A 272 -4.66 10.37 -12.17
N ARG A 273 -3.66 10.14 -13.02
CA ARG A 273 -3.57 10.71 -14.37
C ARG A 273 -4.86 10.59 -15.22
N PRO A 274 -5.59 9.46 -15.24
CA PRO A 274 -6.82 9.36 -16.03
C PRO A 274 -7.93 10.35 -15.60
N PHE A 275 -7.86 10.85 -14.37
CA PHE A 275 -8.85 11.74 -13.76
C PHE A 275 -8.44 13.21 -13.76
N TYR A 276 -7.17 13.50 -14.08
CA TYR A 276 -6.61 14.84 -14.18
C TYR A 276 -5.83 15.00 -15.50
N PRO A 277 -6.53 15.08 -16.65
CA PRO A 277 -5.89 15.20 -17.96
C PRO A 277 -4.98 16.43 -18.11
N GLU A 278 -5.14 17.44 -17.27
CA GLU A 278 -4.32 18.66 -17.21
C GLU A 278 -2.88 18.44 -16.71
N PHE A 279 -2.59 17.35 -15.97
CA PHE A 279 -1.30 17.12 -15.32
C PHE A 279 -0.42 16.04 -16.00
N GLN A 280 -0.55 15.83 -17.31
CA GLN A 280 0.17 14.74 -17.99
C GLN A 280 1.69 14.99 -18.14
N GLN A 281 2.50 14.30 -17.33
CA GLN A 281 3.92 14.04 -17.64
C GLN A 281 4.33 12.56 -17.50
N SER A 282 5.46 12.24 -18.14
CA SER A 282 5.87 10.95 -18.69
C SER A 282 6.29 9.89 -17.65
N ALA A 283 5.92 8.63 -17.89
CA ALA A 283 6.48 7.47 -17.19
C ALA A 283 7.88 7.12 -17.74
N LEU A 284 8.73 6.51 -16.91
CA LEU A 284 10.00 5.93 -17.37
C LEU A 284 9.72 4.82 -18.40
N PRO A 285 10.24 4.94 -19.65
CA PRO A 285 10.01 3.96 -20.71
C PRO A 285 10.67 2.62 -20.38
N ARG A 286 10.19 1.54 -21.03
CA ARG A 286 10.84 0.22 -20.97
C ARG A 286 12.23 0.29 -21.61
N GLY A 287 13.19 -0.50 -21.11
CA GLY A 287 14.53 -0.61 -21.70
C GLY A 287 15.63 -0.87 -20.67
N GLU A 288 16.87 -0.87 -21.13
CA GLU A 288 18.06 -1.31 -20.38
C GLU A 288 18.25 -0.59 -19.03
N ARG A 289 17.93 0.71 -18.96
CA ARG A 289 18.02 1.49 -17.71
C ARG A 289 17.10 0.93 -16.61
N ARG A 290 15.95 0.39 -17.01
CA ARG A 290 15.00 -0.22 -16.09
C ARG A 290 15.51 -1.59 -15.63
N GLU A 291 15.95 -2.42 -16.57
CA GLU A 291 16.49 -3.75 -16.26
C GLU A 291 17.68 -3.64 -15.32
N HIS A 292 18.54 -2.65 -15.54
CA HIS A 292 19.63 -2.32 -14.64
C HIS A 292 19.17 -1.93 -13.23
N PHE A 293 18.17 -1.05 -13.09
CA PHE A 293 17.66 -0.72 -11.75
C PHE A 293 17.12 -1.95 -11.02
N VAL A 294 16.43 -2.83 -11.75
CA VAL A 294 15.82 -4.04 -11.20
C VAL A 294 16.86 -5.13 -10.89
N SER A 295 17.96 -5.22 -11.65
CA SER A 295 19.06 -6.15 -11.36
C SER A 295 19.79 -5.81 -10.05
N LEU A 296 19.80 -4.52 -9.65
CA LEU A 296 20.34 -4.09 -8.36
C LEU A 296 19.46 -4.52 -7.18
N ALA A 297 18.18 -4.82 -7.44
CA ALA A 297 17.22 -5.29 -6.45
C ALA A 297 17.17 -6.83 -6.36
N MET A 298 18.10 -7.57 -6.98
CA MET A 298 18.20 -9.04 -6.86
C MET A 298 18.79 -9.47 -5.51
N PRO A 299 18.53 -10.69 -5.01
CA PRO A 299 18.97 -11.11 -3.67
C PRO A 299 20.49 -11.03 -3.51
N ASP A 300 21.24 -11.57 -4.47
CA ASP A 300 22.70 -11.56 -4.46
C ASP A 300 23.26 -10.13 -4.55
N SER A 301 22.64 -9.28 -5.39
CA SER A 301 23.01 -7.87 -5.53
C SER A 301 22.78 -7.12 -4.22
N LEU A 302 21.61 -7.32 -3.58
CA LEU A 302 21.25 -6.69 -2.32
C LEU A 302 22.14 -7.17 -1.17
N ALA A 303 22.44 -8.47 -1.09
CA ALA A 303 23.34 -9.04 -0.10
C ALA A 303 24.77 -8.48 -0.25
N ASN A 304 25.25 -8.38 -1.48
CA ASN A 304 26.56 -7.79 -1.78
C ASN A 304 26.59 -6.30 -1.42
N LEU A 305 25.58 -5.52 -1.81
CA LEU A 305 25.48 -4.09 -1.47
C LEU A 305 25.38 -3.88 0.05
N THR A 306 24.61 -4.71 0.75
CA THR A 306 24.49 -4.67 2.22
C THR A 306 25.81 -4.96 2.89
N THR A 307 26.57 -5.95 2.38
CA THR A 307 27.90 -6.30 2.90
C THR A 307 28.91 -5.17 2.66
N GLN A 308 28.89 -4.53 1.49
CA GLN A 308 29.79 -3.43 1.15
C GLN A 308 29.44 -2.12 1.85
N HIS A 309 28.15 -1.91 2.16
CA HIS A 309 27.63 -0.65 2.68
C HIS A 309 26.68 -0.86 3.88
N PRO A 310 27.12 -1.50 4.97
CA PRO A 310 26.23 -1.89 6.08
C PRO A 310 25.56 -0.70 6.76
N GLY A 311 26.16 0.50 6.71
CA GLY A 311 25.56 1.72 7.26
C GLY A 311 24.42 2.33 6.43
N LEU A 312 24.20 1.85 5.20
CA LEU A 312 23.12 2.33 4.31
C LEU A 312 21.86 1.45 4.38
N PHE A 313 22.04 0.17 4.72
CA PHE A 313 20.96 -0.82 4.80
C PHE A 313 20.64 -1.10 6.27
N LEU A 314 20.06 -0.10 6.95
CA LEU A 314 19.40 -0.29 8.25
C LEU A 314 18.08 -1.04 8.06
N ASP A 315 17.46 -1.53 9.14
CA ASP A 315 16.17 -2.25 9.14
C ASP A 315 15.00 -1.40 8.56
N GLY A 316 14.97 -1.25 7.23
CA GLY A 316 13.94 -0.53 6.48
C GLY A 316 12.60 -1.27 6.45
N SER A 317 12.61 -2.56 6.80
CA SER A 317 11.41 -3.35 7.05
C SER A 317 10.80 -3.11 8.42
N TYR A 318 11.47 -2.34 9.30
CA TYR A 318 11.07 -2.14 10.70
C TYR A 318 10.88 -3.45 11.47
N GLY A 319 11.62 -4.51 11.08
CA GLY A 319 11.50 -5.85 11.67
C GLY A 319 10.32 -6.67 11.14
N PHE A 320 9.53 -6.15 10.20
CA PHE A 320 8.47 -6.91 9.55
C PHE A 320 9.06 -7.77 8.43
N SER A 321 9.14 -9.09 8.60
CA SER A 321 9.57 -10.04 7.56
C SER A 321 8.49 -10.33 6.52
N SER A 322 7.22 -10.04 6.84
CA SER A 322 6.03 -10.40 6.08
C SER A 322 5.29 -9.20 5.48
N SER A 323 5.92 -8.03 5.42
CA SER A 323 5.34 -6.83 4.81
C SER A 323 5.41 -6.89 3.28
N PRO A 324 4.27 -6.81 2.56
CA PRO A 324 4.25 -6.75 1.10
C PRO A 324 4.98 -5.54 0.49
N LEU A 325 5.22 -4.50 1.30
CA LEU A 325 5.82 -3.23 0.85
C LEU A 325 7.26 -3.04 1.30
N LEU A 326 7.64 -3.62 2.44
CA LEU A 326 8.87 -3.27 3.13
C LEU A 326 9.83 -4.45 3.29
N SER A 327 9.33 -5.68 3.18
CA SER A 327 10.15 -6.90 3.23
C SER A 327 10.57 -7.31 1.84
N TYR A 328 11.79 -7.82 1.69
CA TYR A 328 12.36 -8.13 0.39
C TYR A 328 11.51 -9.11 -0.42
N SER A 329 11.33 -10.35 0.05
CA SER A 329 10.69 -11.42 -0.73
C SER A 329 9.24 -11.08 -1.13
N PRO A 330 8.37 -10.56 -0.22
CA PRO A 330 7.06 -10.06 -0.61
C PRO A 330 7.08 -8.91 -1.63
N SER A 331 7.96 -7.93 -1.46
CA SER A 331 8.05 -6.78 -2.38
C SER A 331 8.60 -7.19 -3.74
N ALA A 332 9.55 -8.13 -3.77
CA ALA A 332 10.12 -8.72 -4.96
C ALA A 332 9.05 -9.51 -5.73
N ALA A 333 8.30 -10.39 -5.06
CA ALA A 333 7.20 -11.12 -5.66
C ALA A 333 6.20 -10.17 -6.34
N TRP A 334 5.76 -9.11 -5.65
CA TRP A 334 4.88 -8.12 -6.28
C TRP A 334 5.56 -7.42 -7.47
N THR A 335 6.82 -7.00 -7.33
CA THR A 335 7.59 -6.33 -8.38
C THR A 335 7.67 -7.18 -9.65
N TRP A 336 7.97 -8.47 -9.53
CA TRP A 336 8.03 -9.39 -10.66
C TRP A 336 6.67 -9.60 -11.31
N SER A 337 5.59 -9.68 -10.51
CA SER A 337 4.23 -9.85 -11.01
C SER A 337 3.76 -8.68 -11.89
N VAL A 338 4.21 -7.45 -11.59
CA VAL A 338 3.79 -6.23 -12.30
C VAL A 338 4.84 -5.68 -13.24
N LEU A 339 6.00 -6.35 -13.36
CA LEU A 339 7.11 -5.83 -14.16
C LEU A 339 6.70 -5.66 -15.62
N ASN A 340 5.88 -6.57 -16.14
CA ASN A 340 5.48 -6.54 -17.56
C ASN A 340 4.16 -5.81 -17.81
N ASP A 341 3.51 -5.29 -16.76
CA ASP A 341 2.28 -4.51 -16.87
C ASP A 341 2.54 -3.19 -17.62
N ALA A 342 1.52 -2.70 -18.34
CA ALA A 342 1.57 -1.39 -18.99
C ALA A 342 1.60 -0.26 -17.95
N GLU A 343 0.76 -0.39 -16.93
CA GLU A 343 0.73 0.48 -15.75
C GLU A 343 1.24 -0.30 -14.55
N ARG A 344 2.36 0.16 -13.98
CA ARG A 344 2.99 -0.49 -12.83
C ARG A 344 2.33 0.06 -11.57
N ARG A 345 1.80 -0.85 -10.77
CA ARG A 345 1.02 -0.51 -9.59
C ARG A 345 1.77 -0.96 -8.35
N ILE A 346 1.56 -0.29 -7.22
CA ILE A 346 2.06 -0.75 -5.92
C ILE A 346 0.93 -1.51 -5.20
N ILE A 347 1.22 -2.69 -4.65
CA ILE A 347 0.27 -3.42 -3.81
C ILE A 347 -0.20 -2.55 -2.65
N LEU A 348 -1.46 -2.65 -2.22
CA LEU A 348 -2.08 -1.82 -1.16
C LEU A 348 -2.27 -0.33 -1.51
N PHE A 349 -1.68 0.12 -2.61
CA PHE A 349 -1.78 1.48 -3.15
C PHE A 349 -2.00 1.42 -4.66
N ASN A 350 -2.91 0.53 -5.08
CA ASN A 350 -3.39 0.37 -6.45
C ASN A 350 -4.90 0.69 -6.54
N ASP A 351 -5.46 0.64 -7.74
CA ASP A 351 -6.90 0.69 -8.06
C ASP A 351 -7.61 -0.67 -7.83
N ILE A 352 -6.84 -1.65 -7.33
CA ILE A 352 -7.14 -3.04 -6.96
C ILE A 352 -7.29 -3.99 -8.13
#